data_AF-A0A957BM47-F1
#
_entry.id   AF-A0A957BM47-F1
#
_cell.length_a   1.000
_cell.length_b   1.000
_cell.length_c   1.000
_cell.angle_alpha   90.00
_cell.angle_beta   90.00
_cell.angle_gamma   90.00
#
_symmetry.space_group_name_H-M   'P 1'
#
loop_
_entity.id
_entity.type
_entity.pdbx_description
1 polymer ?
#
loop_
_entity_poly.entity_id
_entity_poly.type
_entity_poly.pdbx_seq_one_letter_code
_entity_poly.pdbx_strand_id
1 'polypeptide(L)'
;VDAVPRRQEALVEGFFTNQPLDRVNRPALPAGVTVETENITPLHIRYQINAPEKFRLRLFIFDFPGWHVTVDGAPAETELGLPEGFIVVKVPAGEHEVEVRFGSTPARTMAWVVTAVSLLLTLFVAWRLGNRANPTTQSSWTGLDKWAVGTIGAVTAVTTLILQPSHILHFNSTGWTVEPAQIDTFADFGGQIVLIGIDLSQEEAQPGDTITVHVYWKAQQPLDINYQSFLHVLRPDG
;
A
#
# COMPACT_ATOMS: atom_id res chain seq x y z
N VAL A 1 -9.29 -7.76 -24.37
CA VAL A 1 -9.71 -6.34 -24.39
C VAL A 1 -9.05 -5.69 -23.20
N ASP A 2 -7.93 -5.02 -23.49
CA ASP A 2 -7.01 -4.39 -22.56
C ASP A 2 -7.53 -3.02 -22.13
N ALA A 3 -8.65 -3.00 -21.40
CA ALA A 3 -9.23 -1.76 -20.90
C ALA A 3 -9.10 -1.72 -19.39
N VAL A 4 -8.48 -0.66 -18.86
CA VAL A 4 -8.59 -0.31 -17.44
C VAL A 4 -10.08 -0.39 -17.08
N PRO A 5 -10.45 -1.12 -16.01
CA PRO A 5 -11.85 -1.28 -15.64
C PRO A 5 -12.55 0.08 -15.61
N ARG A 6 -13.75 0.14 -16.17
CA ARG A 6 -14.57 1.35 -16.05
C ARG A 6 -14.84 1.60 -14.56
N ARG A 7 -14.97 2.88 -14.20
CA ARG A 7 -15.44 3.29 -12.87
C ARG A 7 -16.67 2.46 -12.49
N GLN A 8 -16.58 1.72 -11.39
CA GLN A 8 -17.71 0.99 -10.83
C GLN A 8 -18.32 1.84 -9.72
N GLU A 9 -19.58 2.22 -9.88
CA GLU A 9 -20.28 3.05 -8.90
C GLU A 9 -20.28 2.41 -7.52
N ALA A 10 -20.51 1.10 -7.42
CA ALA A 10 -20.48 0.36 -6.16
C ALA A 10 -19.13 0.47 -5.42
N LEU A 11 -18.01 0.42 -6.15
CA LEU A 11 -16.69 0.58 -5.55
C LEU A 11 -16.49 2.02 -5.05
N VAL A 12 -16.87 3.01 -5.86
CA VAL A 12 -16.72 4.43 -5.53
C VAL A 12 -17.61 4.82 -4.36
N GLU A 13 -18.88 4.40 -4.36
CA GLU A 13 -19.83 4.61 -3.28
C GLU A 13 -19.36 3.92 -1.99
N GLY A 14 -18.79 2.72 -2.10
CA GLY A 14 -18.20 2.03 -0.95
C GLY A 14 -17.08 2.83 -0.27
N PHE A 15 -16.24 3.54 -1.04
CA PHE A 15 -15.22 4.44 -0.48
C PHE A 15 -15.83 5.64 0.25
N PHE A 16 -16.90 6.24 -0.28
CA PHE A 16 -17.56 7.39 0.34
C PHE A 16 -18.40 7.03 1.57
N THR A 17 -18.99 5.83 1.57
CA THR A 17 -19.90 5.35 2.62
C THR A 17 -19.20 4.46 3.66
N ASN A 18 -17.89 4.24 3.51
CA ASN A 18 -17.09 3.34 4.34
C ASN A 18 -17.67 1.92 4.43
N GLN A 19 -18.28 1.45 3.34
CA GLN A 19 -18.79 0.09 3.21
C GLN A 19 -17.70 -0.85 2.69
N PRO A 20 -17.79 -2.16 2.97
CA PRO A 20 -16.84 -3.12 2.44
C PRO A 20 -16.84 -3.09 0.91
N LEU A 21 -15.65 -2.89 0.33
CA LEU A 21 -15.48 -2.74 -1.11
C LEU A 21 -15.64 -4.09 -1.79
N ASP A 22 -16.54 -4.15 -2.77
CA ASP A 22 -16.60 -5.28 -3.68
C ASP A 22 -15.37 -5.31 -4.58
N ARG A 23 -14.61 -6.40 -4.48
CA ARG A 23 -13.35 -6.60 -5.22
C ARG A 23 -13.52 -7.64 -6.33
N VAL A 24 -14.72 -8.14 -6.58
CA VAL A 24 -14.95 -9.13 -7.64
C VAL A 24 -15.13 -8.40 -8.97
N ASN A 25 -14.43 -8.85 -10.02
CA ASN A 25 -14.72 -8.39 -11.38
C ASN A 25 -16.01 -9.03 -11.91
N ARG A 26 -17.16 -8.56 -11.40
CA ARG A 26 -18.49 -9.09 -11.75
C ARG A 26 -18.78 -9.13 -13.25
N PRO A 27 -18.42 -8.11 -14.06
CA PRO A 27 -18.61 -8.16 -15.51
C PRO A 27 -17.85 -9.29 -16.23
N ALA A 28 -16.79 -9.84 -15.61
CA ALA A 28 -16.01 -10.95 -16.16
C ALA A 28 -16.51 -12.33 -15.69
N LEU A 29 -17.55 -12.40 -14.86
CA LEU A 29 -18.09 -13.68 -14.38
C LEU A 29 -18.85 -14.39 -15.51
N PRO A 30 -18.61 -15.69 -15.74
CA PRO A 30 -19.44 -16.49 -16.64
C PRO A 30 -20.90 -16.57 -16.20
N ALA A 31 -21.79 -16.87 -17.15
CA ALA A 31 -23.20 -17.08 -16.84
C ALA A 31 -23.39 -18.26 -15.87
N GLY A 32 -24.26 -18.08 -14.87
CA GLY A 32 -24.57 -19.10 -13.87
C GLY A 32 -23.60 -19.16 -12.69
N VAL A 33 -22.54 -18.34 -12.67
CA VAL A 33 -21.65 -18.21 -11.50
C VAL A 33 -22.25 -17.25 -10.49
N THR A 34 -22.35 -17.69 -9.23
CA THR A 34 -22.65 -16.82 -8.09
C THR A 34 -21.41 -16.66 -7.21
N VAL A 35 -21.17 -15.42 -6.77
CA VAL A 35 -20.08 -15.07 -5.86
C VAL A 35 -20.69 -14.25 -4.73
N GLU A 36 -20.89 -14.89 -3.60
CA GLU A 36 -21.34 -14.27 -2.36
C GLU A 36 -20.13 -13.91 -1.51
N THR A 37 -20.17 -12.73 -0.90
CA THR A 37 -19.08 -12.27 -0.05
C THR A 37 -19.46 -12.44 1.40
N GLU A 38 -18.73 -13.29 2.13
CA GLU A 38 -19.02 -13.57 3.53
C GLU A 38 -18.34 -12.55 4.46
N ASN A 39 -17.07 -12.23 4.19
CA ASN A 39 -16.28 -11.31 4.99
C ASN A 39 -15.31 -10.51 4.13
N ILE A 40 -15.26 -9.19 4.34
CA ILE A 40 -14.27 -8.30 3.71
C ILE A 40 -13.63 -7.45 4.81
N THR A 41 -12.34 -7.67 4.99
CA THR A 41 -11.45 -6.76 5.72
C THR A 41 -10.27 -6.37 4.82
N PRO A 42 -9.48 -5.33 5.16
CA PRO A 42 -8.36 -4.91 4.32
C PRO A 42 -7.32 -6.00 4.03
N LEU A 43 -7.15 -7.00 4.93
CA LEU A 43 -6.11 -8.02 4.84
C LEU A 43 -6.65 -9.45 4.74
N HIS A 44 -7.96 -9.64 4.78
CA HIS A 44 -8.58 -10.97 4.72
C HIS A 44 -9.97 -10.85 4.12
N ILE A 45 -10.21 -11.62 3.07
CA ILE A 45 -11.45 -11.61 2.30
C ILE A 45 -11.85 -13.06 2.03
N ARG A 46 -13.13 -13.36 2.19
CA ARG A 46 -13.69 -14.69 1.93
C ARG A 46 -14.92 -14.60 1.04
N TYR A 47 -14.92 -15.47 0.02
CA TYR A 47 -16.02 -15.62 -0.92
C TYR A 47 -16.57 -17.04 -0.88
N GLN A 48 -17.90 -17.14 -0.94
CA GLN A 48 -18.60 -18.38 -1.26
C GLN A 48 -18.99 -18.36 -2.73
N ILE A 49 -18.53 -19.35 -3.47
CA ILE A 49 -18.69 -19.40 -4.93
C ILE A 49 -19.45 -20.65 -5.31
N ASN A 50 -20.43 -20.51 -6.20
CA ASN A 50 -21.02 -21.64 -6.91
C ASN A 50 -20.86 -21.40 -8.41
N ALA A 51 -20.21 -22.34 -9.10
CA ALA A 51 -19.93 -22.24 -10.53
C ALA A 51 -20.25 -23.55 -11.26
N PRO A 52 -20.96 -23.51 -12.40
CA PRO A 52 -21.28 -24.73 -13.17
C PRO A 52 -20.05 -25.31 -13.88
N GLU A 53 -19.07 -24.48 -14.20
CA GLU A 53 -17.83 -24.85 -14.89
C GLU A 53 -16.63 -24.17 -14.25
N LYS A 54 -15.44 -24.72 -14.49
CA LYS A 54 -14.18 -24.08 -14.06
C LYS A 54 -14.06 -22.70 -14.70
N PHE A 55 -13.65 -21.71 -13.92
CA PHE A 55 -13.49 -20.35 -14.41
C PHE A 55 -12.34 -19.61 -13.73
N ARG A 56 -12.05 -18.41 -14.23
CA ARG A 56 -11.05 -17.52 -13.68
C ARG A 56 -11.74 -16.42 -12.88
N LEU A 57 -11.63 -16.48 -11.57
CA LEU A 57 -12.06 -15.40 -10.69
C LEU A 57 -10.98 -14.31 -10.68
N ARG A 58 -11.25 -13.19 -11.34
CA ARG A 58 -10.38 -12.01 -11.33
C ARG A 58 -10.82 -11.06 -10.21
N LEU A 59 -9.89 -10.72 -9.32
CA LEU A 59 -10.12 -9.82 -8.19
C LEU A 59 -9.44 -8.47 -8.44
N PHE A 60 -10.07 -7.36 -8.05
CA PHE A 60 -9.47 -6.02 -8.05
C PHE A 60 -8.52 -5.85 -6.85
N ILE A 61 -7.52 -6.75 -6.80
CA ILE A 61 -6.43 -6.78 -5.86
C ILE A 61 -5.18 -6.99 -6.69
N PHE A 62 -4.21 -6.09 -6.59
CA PHE A 62 -2.92 -6.26 -7.26
C PHE A 62 -2.19 -7.47 -6.69
N ASP A 63 -1.66 -8.29 -7.59
CA ASP A 63 -0.83 -9.43 -7.24
C ASP A 63 0.44 -8.95 -6.55
N PHE A 64 0.65 -9.46 -5.34
CA PHE A 64 1.80 -9.14 -4.51
C PHE A 64 2.17 -10.36 -3.68
N PRO A 65 3.46 -10.68 -3.46
CA PRO A 65 3.90 -11.89 -2.77
C PRO A 65 3.38 -12.10 -1.34
N GLY A 66 2.83 -11.07 -0.70
CA GLY A 66 2.19 -11.18 0.61
C GLY A 66 0.79 -11.78 0.56
N TRP A 67 0.10 -11.75 -0.59
CA TRP A 67 -1.21 -12.35 -0.74
C TRP A 67 -1.11 -13.87 -0.85
N HIS A 68 -1.89 -14.57 -0.05
CA HIS A 68 -2.06 -16.01 -0.08
C HIS A 68 -3.51 -16.29 -0.42
N VAL A 69 -3.74 -17.11 -1.43
CA VAL A 69 -5.08 -17.50 -1.87
C VAL A 69 -5.25 -18.99 -1.64
N THR A 70 -6.38 -19.39 -1.07
CA THR A 70 -6.78 -20.78 -0.94
C THR A 70 -8.15 -21.02 -1.58
N VAL A 71 -8.34 -22.23 -2.11
CA VAL A 71 -9.66 -22.77 -2.49
C VAL A 71 -9.91 -23.97 -1.58
N ASP A 72 -10.99 -23.94 -0.81
CA ASP A 72 -11.35 -24.96 0.19
C ASP A 72 -10.21 -25.27 1.19
N GLY A 73 -9.48 -24.23 1.59
CA GLY A 73 -8.34 -24.33 2.50
C GLY A 73 -7.02 -24.82 1.88
N ALA A 74 -7.03 -25.31 0.63
CA ALA A 74 -5.82 -25.69 -0.09
C ALA A 74 -5.23 -24.49 -0.87
N PRO A 75 -3.90 -24.31 -0.93
CA PRO A 75 -3.28 -23.25 -1.72
C PRO A 75 -3.75 -23.27 -3.18
N ALA A 76 -4.26 -22.14 -3.65
CA ALA A 76 -4.79 -21.99 -4.99
C ALA A 76 -3.68 -21.65 -6.00
N GLU A 77 -3.79 -22.17 -7.22
CA GLU A 77 -2.98 -21.67 -8.33
C GLU A 77 -3.50 -20.29 -8.74
N THR A 78 -2.62 -19.29 -8.64
CA THR A 78 -2.90 -17.91 -9.04
C THR A 78 -2.10 -17.53 -10.27
N GLU A 79 -2.69 -16.67 -11.10
CA GLU A 79 -2.06 -16.10 -12.28
C GLU A 79 -2.06 -14.58 -12.19
N LEU A 80 -1.00 -13.96 -12.74
CA LEU A 80 -0.94 -12.52 -12.92
C LEU A 80 -1.91 -12.11 -14.04
N GLY A 81 -2.98 -11.42 -13.66
CA GLY A 81 -3.95 -10.87 -14.60
C GLY A 81 -3.35 -9.71 -15.38
N LEU A 82 -2.89 -9.98 -16.61
CA LEU A 82 -2.41 -8.95 -17.52
C LEU A 82 -3.57 -8.26 -18.26
N PRO A 83 -3.40 -6.96 -18.61
CA PRO A 83 -2.22 -6.11 -18.36
C PRO A 83 -2.18 -5.46 -16.97
N GLU A 84 -3.21 -5.63 -16.13
CA GLU A 84 -3.43 -4.81 -14.95
C GLU A 84 -2.57 -5.22 -13.73
N GLY A 85 -2.11 -6.46 -13.70
CA GLY A 85 -1.38 -7.05 -12.58
C GLY A 85 -2.28 -7.50 -11.43
N PHE A 86 -3.52 -7.89 -11.71
CA PHE A 86 -4.48 -8.36 -10.69
C PHE A 86 -4.31 -9.84 -10.34
N ILE A 87 -4.73 -10.23 -9.14
CA ILE A 87 -4.84 -11.64 -8.75
C ILE A 87 -5.95 -12.31 -9.57
N VAL A 88 -5.61 -13.40 -10.25
CA VAL A 88 -6.57 -14.28 -10.93
C VAL A 88 -6.49 -15.67 -10.33
N VAL A 89 -7.62 -16.16 -9.81
CA VAL A 89 -7.73 -17.47 -9.15
C VAL A 89 -8.44 -18.44 -10.09
N LYS A 90 -7.88 -19.63 -10.30
CA LYS A 90 -8.56 -20.72 -11.03
C LYS A 90 -9.50 -21.44 -10.06
N VAL A 91 -10.81 -21.24 -10.23
CA VAL A 91 -11.82 -21.87 -9.38
C VAL A 91 -12.42 -23.07 -10.15
N PRO A 92 -12.44 -24.29 -9.57
CA PRO A 92 -13.10 -25.44 -10.18
C PRO A 92 -14.63 -25.27 -10.27
N ALA A 93 -15.28 -26.23 -10.92
CA ALA A 93 -16.74 -26.30 -10.96
C ALA A 93 -17.28 -26.86 -9.64
N GLY A 94 -18.36 -26.29 -9.14
CA GLY A 94 -19.01 -26.68 -7.88
C GLY A 94 -19.11 -25.52 -6.90
N GLU A 95 -19.36 -25.89 -5.65
CA GLU A 95 -19.36 -24.98 -4.51
C GLU A 95 -17.98 -24.95 -3.87
N HIS A 96 -17.41 -23.76 -3.74
CA HIS A 96 -16.06 -23.56 -3.23
C HIS A 96 -15.98 -22.34 -2.32
N GLU A 97 -15.17 -22.44 -1.27
CA GLU A 97 -14.74 -21.30 -0.47
C GLU A 97 -13.42 -20.77 -1.05
N VAL A 98 -13.37 -19.49 -1.43
CA VAL A 98 -12.13 -18.81 -1.82
C VAL A 98 -11.75 -17.81 -0.74
N GLU A 99 -10.63 -18.07 -0.08
CA GLU A 99 -10.05 -17.17 0.93
C GLU A 99 -8.81 -16.46 0.36
N VAL A 100 -8.77 -15.14 0.53
CA VAL A 100 -7.65 -14.29 0.14
C VAL A 100 -7.14 -13.56 1.37
N ARG A 101 -5.92 -13.87 1.81
CA ARG A 101 -5.35 -13.33 3.04
C ARG A 101 -3.95 -12.78 2.83
N PHE A 102 -3.69 -11.60 3.39
CA PHE A 102 -2.37 -10.99 3.41
C PHE A 102 -1.55 -11.55 4.58
N GLY A 103 -0.41 -12.15 4.27
CA GLY A 103 0.50 -12.76 5.23
C GLY A 103 1.86 -12.04 5.32
N SER A 104 2.83 -12.73 5.93
CA SER A 104 4.23 -12.32 5.89
C SER A 104 4.84 -12.69 4.54
N THR A 105 5.85 -11.93 4.11
CA THR A 105 6.70 -12.29 2.96
C THR A 105 7.98 -12.96 3.45
N PRO A 106 8.71 -13.73 2.61
CA PRO A 106 10.00 -14.28 2.98
C PRO A 106 10.98 -13.23 3.51
N ALA A 107 11.05 -12.07 2.84
CA ALA A 107 11.87 -10.94 3.27
C ALA A 107 11.46 -10.41 4.66
N ARG A 108 10.16 -10.24 4.91
CA ARG A 108 9.65 -9.80 6.23
C ARG A 108 9.94 -10.83 7.32
N THR A 109 9.81 -12.11 7.01
CA THR A 109 10.14 -13.20 7.95
C THR A 109 11.64 -13.21 8.28
N MET A 110 12.51 -13.04 7.28
CA MET A 110 13.96 -12.92 7.50
C MET A 110 14.32 -11.71 8.36
N ALA A 111 13.68 -10.55 8.14
CA ALA A 111 13.90 -9.37 8.98
C ALA A 111 13.54 -9.62 10.45
N TRP A 112 12.44 -10.32 10.71
CA TRP A 112 12.06 -10.75 12.07
C TRP A 112 13.08 -11.70 12.69
N VAL A 113 13.59 -12.66 11.93
CA VAL A 113 14.63 -13.59 12.39
C VAL A 113 15.91 -12.85 12.75
N VAL A 114 16.39 -11.96 11.87
CA VAL A 114 17.58 -11.13 12.13
C VAL A 114 17.39 -10.30 13.40
N THR A 115 16.23 -9.65 13.54
CA THR A 115 15.89 -8.84 14.72
C THR A 115 15.93 -9.69 16.01
N ALA A 116 15.31 -10.87 15.99
CA ALA A 116 15.30 -11.78 17.13
C ALA A 116 16.71 -12.27 17.50
N VAL A 117 17.51 -12.65 16.50
CA VAL A 117 18.90 -13.08 16.72
C VAL A 117 19.75 -11.95 17.28
N SER A 118 19.65 -10.73 16.73
CA SER A 118 20.35 -9.56 17.25
C SER A 118 19.97 -9.29 18.70
N LEU A 119 18.68 -9.31 19.04
CA LEU A 119 18.21 -9.12 20.42
C LEU A 119 18.78 -10.19 21.36
N LEU A 120 18.72 -11.47 20.98
CA LEU A 120 19.26 -12.56 21.78
C LEU A 120 20.77 -12.45 21.98
N LEU A 121 21.52 -12.08 20.94
CA LEU A 121 22.96 -11.86 21.05
C LEU A 121 23.28 -10.69 21.98
N THR A 122 22.55 -9.58 21.88
CA THR A 122 22.71 -8.43 22.79
C THR A 122 22.43 -8.82 24.23
N LEU A 123 21.33 -9.53 24.49
CA LEU A 123 20.98 -10.02 25.83
C LEU A 123 22.01 -11.03 26.36
N PHE A 124 22.50 -11.94 25.51
CA PHE A 124 23.52 -12.91 25.88
C PHE A 124 24.85 -12.24 26.24
N VAL A 125 25.29 -11.25 25.46
CA VAL A 125 26.50 -10.47 25.75
C VAL A 125 26.32 -9.69 27.06
N ALA A 126 25.19 -9.02 27.24
CA ALA A 126 24.88 -8.30 28.48
C ALA A 126 24.90 -9.24 29.71
N TRP A 127 24.29 -10.43 29.59
CA TRP A 127 24.29 -11.46 30.63
C TRP A 127 25.70 -11.98 30.94
N ARG A 128 26.50 -12.29 29.90
CA ARG A 128 27.87 -12.79 30.06
C ARG A 128 28.77 -11.75 30.75
N LEU A 129 28.62 -10.47 30.39
CA LEU A 129 29.35 -9.38 31.00
C LEU A 129 28.88 -9.13 32.45
N GLY A 130 27.58 -9.23 32.72
CA GLY A 130 27.01 -9.13 34.07
C GLY A 130 27.48 -10.23 35.01
N ASN A 131 27.55 -11.48 34.55
CA ASN A 131 28.01 -12.63 35.36
C ASN A 131 29.52 -12.65 35.61
N ARG A 132 30.30 -11.93 34.81
CA ARG A 132 31.76 -11.76 34.99
C ARG A 132 32.12 -10.56 35.83
N ALA A 133 31.15 -9.72 36.18
CA ALA A 133 31.38 -8.60 37.07
C ALA A 133 31.64 -9.14 38.48
N ASN A 134 32.83 -8.86 39.02
CA ASN A 134 33.05 -9.04 40.45
C ASN A 134 32.08 -8.11 41.20
N PRO A 135 31.48 -8.53 42.33
CA PRO A 135 30.57 -7.69 43.11
C PRO A 135 31.21 -6.38 43.63
N THR A 136 32.53 -6.24 43.51
CA THR A 136 33.30 -5.03 43.83
C THR A 136 33.48 -4.06 42.66
N THR A 137 33.14 -4.44 41.42
CA THR A 137 33.15 -3.51 40.28
C THR A 137 31.83 -2.75 40.28
N GLN A 138 31.78 -1.59 40.92
CA GLN A 138 30.66 -0.67 40.77
C GLN A 138 30.43 -0.43 39.27
N SER A 139 29.26 -0.83 38.76
CA SER A 139 28.84 -0.49 37.41
C SER A 139 28.78 1.04 37.32
N SER A 140 29.83 1.65 36.75
CA SER A 140 29.89 3.09 36.56
C SER A 140 29.16 3.45 35.28
N TRP A 141 27.83 3.34 35.31
CA TRP A 141 27.02 4.19 34.43
C TRP A 141 27.46 5.62 34.73
N THR A 142 28.22 6.21 33.81
CA THR A 142 28.59 7.61 33.94
C THR A 142 27.32 8.45 33.89
N GLY A 143 27.41 9.71 34.29
CA GLY A 143 26.29 10.63 34.08
C GLY A 143 25.84 10.60 32.61
N LEU A 144 26.79 10.62 31.68
CA LEU A 144 26.54 10.63 30.24
C LEU A 144 25.75 9.41 29.76
N ASP A 145 26.01 8.21 30.27
CA ASP A 145 25.29 6.99 29.86
C ASP A 145 23.81 7.02 30.27
N LYS A 146 23.52 7.54 31.47
CA LYS A 146 22.15 7.71 31.96
C LYS A 146 21.40 8.77 31.16
N TRP A 147 22.07 9.87 30.83
CA TRP A 147 21.53 10.89 29.94
C TRP A 147 21.26 10.33 28.55
N ALA A 148 22.19 9.57 27.96
CA ALA A 148 22.01 8.98 26.63
C ALA A 148 20.80 8.04 26.55
N VAL A 149 20.66 7.11 27.51
CA VAL A 149 19.50 6.20 27.55
C VAL A 149 18.21 6.96 27.82
N GLY A 150 18.24 7.92 28.75
CA GLY A 150 17.11 8.81 29.02
C GLY A 150 16.68 9.59 27.78
N THR A 151 17.62 10.15 27.02
CA THR A 151 17.36 10.88 25.79
C THR A 151 16.80 9.97 24.70
N ILE A 152 17.37 8.79 24.47
CA ILE A 152 16.84 7.83 23.48
C ILE A 152 15.40 7.43 23.84
N GLY A 153 15.16 7.10 25.10
CA GLY A 153 13.82 6.75 25.59
C GLY A 153 12.83 7.92 25.44
N ALA A 154 13.24 9.13 25.81
CA ALA A 154 12.42 10.33 25.69
C ALA A 154 12.11 10.69 24.22
N VAL A 155 13.11 10.66 23.32
CA VAL A 155 12.91 10.90 21.88
C VAL A 155 11.97 9.85 21.30
N THR A 156 12.15 8.58 21.66
CA THR A 156 11.28 7.50 21.21
C THR A 156 9.84 7.73 21.69
N ALA A 157 9.65 8.04 22.98
CA ALA A 157 8.33 8.31 23.56
C ALA A 157 7.67 9.55 22.97
N VAL A 158 8.40 10.65 22.77
CA VAL A 158 7.88 11.86 22.12
C VAL A 158 7.49 11.54 20.68
N THR A 159 8.31 10.80 19.95
CA THR A 159 8.01 10.44 18.56
C THR A 159 6.75 9.59 18.47
N THR A 160 6.60 8.57 19.33
CA THR A 160 5.48 7.62 19.25
C THR A 160 4.19 8.14 19.90
N LEU A 161 4.28 8.89 20.99
CA LEU A 161 3.12 9.36 21.75
C LEU A 161 2.66 10.76 21.36
N ILE A 162 3.52 11.58 20.74
CA ILE A 162 3.21 12.97 20.40
C ILE A 162 3.31 13.19 18.89
N LEU A 163 4.46 12.93 18.26
CA LEU A 163 4.67 13.29 16.84
C LEU A 163 3.82 12.43 15.89
N GLN A 164 3.80 11.11 16.06
CA GLN A 164 3.04 10.21 15.18
C GLN A 164 1.52 10.45 15.23
N PRO A 165 0.86 10.56 16.40
CA PRO A 165 -0.59 10.77 16.46
C PRO A 165 -1.02 12.18 16.10
N SER A 166 -0.14 13.18 16.24
CA SER A 166 -0.48 14.58 15.98
C SER A 166 -0.48 14.95 14.50
N HIS A 167 0.00 14.06 13.63
CA HIS A 167 0.12 14.28 12.19
C HIS A 167 0.94 15.52 11.77
N ILE A 168 1.68 16.16 12.69
CA ILE A 168 2.44 17.40 12.41
C ILE A 168 3.62 17.22 11.44
N LEU A 169 4.04 15.97 11.22
CA LEU A 169 5.09 15.61 10.26
C LEU A 169 4.53 15.26 8.88
N HIS A 170 3.23 15.41 8.66
CA HIS A 170 2.57 15.21 7.38
C HIS A 170 2.14 16.57 6.81
N PHE A 171 2.41 16.79 5.52
CA PHE A 171 1.85 17.93 4.81
C PHE A 171 0.33 17.74 4.66
N ASN A 172 -0.43 18.74 5.07
CA ASN A 172 -1.88 18.77 4.89
C ASN A 172 -2.24 19.79 3.82
N SER A 173 -2.48 19.32 2.61
CA SER A 173 -3.04 20.13 1.53
C SER A 173 -4.52 20.42 1.80
N THR A 174 -4.93 21.69 1.76
CA THR A 174 -6.33 22.08 1.99
C THR A 174 -6.86 22.87 0.81
N GLY A 175 -8.16 22.72 0.50
CA GLY A 175 -8.74 23.41 -0.64
C GLY A 175 -8.02 23.05 -1.94
N TRP A 176 -7.51 24.04 -2.67
CA TRP A 176 -6.89 23.90 -3.98
C TRP A 176 -5.37 24.06 -3.95
N THR A 177 -4.75 24.14 -2.76
CA THR A 177 -3.30 24.31 -2.63
C THR A 177 -2.64 22.98 -2.29
N VAL A 178 -1.48 22.75 -2.89
CA VAL A 178 -0.65 21.58 -2.63
C VAL A 178 0.58 22.04 -1.87
N GLU A 179 0.54 21.94 -0.54
CA GLU A 179 1.66 22.33 0.33
C GLU A 179 3.05 21.82 -0.11
N PRO A 180 3.22 20.56 -0.56
CA PRO A 180 4.54 20.11 -1.00
C PRO A 180 4.92 20.57 -2.41
N ALA A 181 4.01 21.16 -3.20
CA ALA A 181 4.29 21.48 -4.60
C ALA A 181 5.26 22.67 -4.72
N GLN A 182 6.22 22.54 -5.63
CA GLN A 182 7.16 23.60 -6.00
C GLN A 182 6.46 24.70 -6.79
N ILE A 183 5.55 24.30 -7.69
CA ILE A 183 4.82 25.19 -8.57
C ILE A 183 3.33 25.02 -8.28
N ASP A 184 2.74 26.01 -7.61
CA ASP A 184 1.29 26.13 -7.50
C ASP A 184 0.69 26.51 -8.86
N THR A 185 -0.31 25.77 -9.31
CA THR A 185 -1.02 26.05 -10.56
C THR A 185 -2.51 25.82 -10.40
N PHE A 186 -3.30 26.32 -11.34
CA PHE A 186 -4.74 26.07 -11.40
C PHE A 186 -5.15 25.98 -12.87
N ALA A 187 -4.90 24.82 -13.48
CA ALA A 187 -5.32 24.56 -14.85
C ALA A 187 -6.57 23.68 -14.85
N ASP A 188 -7.71 24.28 -15.20
CA ASP A 188 -9.01 23.62 -15.23
C ASP A 188 -9.25 22.91 -16.58
N PHE A 189 -9.68 21.65 -16.50
CA PHE A 189 -10.07 20.86 -17.65
C PHE A 189 -11.57 20.56 -17.59
N GLY A 190 -12.35 21.36 -18.32
CA GLY A 190 -13.77 21.14 -18.56
C GLY A 190 -14.67 21.30 -17.32
N GLY A 191 -14.21 22.00 -16.28
CA GLY A 191 -14.91 22.18 -15.01
C GLY A 191 -14.99 20.89 -14.19
N GLN A 192 -14.19 19.87 -14.50
CA GLN A 192 -14.28 18.55 -13.86
C GLN A 192 -13.06 18.22 -13.01
N ILE A 193 -11.86 18.48 -13.53
CA ILE A 193 -10.59 18.16 -12.89
C ILE A 193 -9.62 19.32 -13.09
N VAL A 194 -8.80 19.60 -12.08
CA VAL A 194 -7.85 20.71 -12.07
C VAL A 194 -6.46 20.17 -11.76
N LEU A 195 -5.48 20.59 -12.55
CA LEU A 195 -4.07 20.48 -12.18
C LEU A 195 -3.77 21.59 -11.17
N ILE A 196 -3.43 21.20 -9.95
CA ILE A 196 -3.29 22.12 -8.81
C ILE A 196 -1.84 22.33 -8.35
N GLY A 197 -0.91 21.52 -8.87
CA GLY A 197 0.51 21.64 -8.52
C GLY A 197 1.41 20.82 -9.43
N ILE A 198 2.68 21.22 -9.53
CA ILE A 198 3.72 20.53 -10.28
C ILE A 198 5.05 20.56 -9.50
N ASP A 199 5.77 19.44 -9.49
CA ASP A 199 7.19 19.40 -9.09
C ASP A 199 8.06 18.94 -10.25
N LEU A 200 9.23 19.55 -10.35
CA LEU A 200 10.27 19.17 -11.29
C LEU A 200 11.52 18.77 -10.50
N SER A 201 12.14 17.65 -10.87
CA SER A 201 13.43 17.27 -10.28
C SER A 201 14.55 18.26 -10.65
N GLN A 202 14.41 18.92 -11.80
CA GLN A 202 15.33 19.93 -12.32
C GLN A 202 14.62 20.80 -13.37
N GLU A 203 14.93 22.10 -13.39
CA GLU A 203 14.37 23.06 -14.36
C GLU A 203 15.13 23.06 -15.70
N GLU A 204 16.43 22.77 -15.64
CA GLU A 204 17.31 22.62 -16.80
C GLU A 204 17.86 21.19 -16.85
N ALA A 205 17.99 20.64 -18.06
CA ALA A 205 18.47 19.29 -18.28
C ALA A 205 19.31 19.21 -19.54
N GLN A 206 20.33 18.35 -19.54
CA GLN A 206 21.15 18.04 -20.69
C GLN A 206 20.66 16.78 -21.40
N PRO A 207 21.03 16.57 -22.68
CA PRO A 207 20.72 15.34 -23.38
C PRO A 207 21.25 14.11 -22.65
N GLY A 208 20.36 13.19 -22.31
CA GLY A 208 20.66 11.97 -21.54
C GLY A 208 20.25 12.03 -20.08
N ASP A 209 19.87 13.21 -19.57
CA ASP A 209 19.37 13.34 -18.21
C ASP A 209 17.95 12.77 -18.06
N THR A 210 17.64 12.32 -16.85
CA THR A 210 16.28 11.92 -16.47
C THR A 210 15.61 13.05 -15.69
N ILE A 211 14.52 13.59 -16.24
CA ILE A 211 13.67 14.56 -15.54
C ILE A 211 12.47 13.81 -14.96
N THR A 212 12.29 13.90 -13.64
CA THR A 212 11.09 13.41 -12.98
C THR A 212 10.11 14.57 -12.81
N VAL A 213 8.87 14.36 -13.27
CA VAL A 213 7.78 15.33 -13.14
C VAL A 213 6.70 14.73 -12.24
N HIS A 214 6.37 15.40 -11.15
CA HIS A 214 5.21 15.04 -10.31
C HIS A 214 4.09 16.03 -10.59
N VAL A 215 2.89 15.51 -10.82
CA VAL A 215 1.68 16.30 -11.10
C VAL A 215 0.63 16.03 -10.04
N TYR A 216 0.00 17.09 -9.55
CA TYR A 216 -1.02 17.02 -8.53
C TYR A 216 -2.37 17.40 -9.11
N TRP A 217 -3.28 16.43 -9.13
CA TRP A 217 -4.61 16.58 -9.70
C TRP A 217 -5.67 16.57 -8.60
N LYS A 218 -6.70 17.39 -8.78
CA LYS A 218 -7.88 17.37 -7.92
C LYS A 218 -9.16 17.43 -8.73
N ALA A 219 -10.07 16.50 -8.46
CA ALA A 219 -11.41 16.50 -9.03
C ALA A 219 -12.28 17.58 -8.35
N GLN A 220 -13.04 18.33 -9.16
CA GLN A 220 -14.06 19.30 -8.70
C GLN A 220 -15.40 18.62 -8.41
N GLN A 221 -15.66 17.52 -9.09
CA GLN A 221 -16.88 16.74 -9.00
C GLN A 221 -16.58 15.26 -9.26
N PRO A 222 -17.51 14.34 -8.94
CA PRO A 222 -17.39 12.95 -9.38
C PRO A 222 -17.15 12.89 -10.90
N LEU A 223 -16.13 12.13 -11.32
CA LEU A 223 -15.74 12.03 -12.72
C LEU A 223 -16.44 10.84 -13.39
N ASP A 224 -16.99 11.04 -14.58
CA ASP A 224 -17.76 10.00 -15.30
C ASP A 224 -16.91 9.20 -16.29
N ILE A 225 -15.69 9.66 -16.57
CA ILE A 225 -14.74 9.01 -17.47
C ILE A 225 -13.38 8.83 -16.81
N ASN A 226 -12.61 7.86 -17.30
CA ASN A 226 -11.23 7.65 -16.89
C ASN A 226 -10.35 8.70 -17.58
N TYR A 227 -9.69 9.55 -16.79
CA TYR A 227 -8.69 10.49 -17.29
C TYR A 227 -7.32 9.80 -17.38
N GLN A 228 -6.53 10.19 -18.39
CA GLN A 228 -5.14 9.78 -18.54
C GLN A 228 -4.26 11.02 -18.61
N SER A 229 -3.18 11.03 -17.83
CA SER A 229 -2.16 12.07 -17.89
C SER A 229 -1.10 11.67 -18.90
N PHE A 230 -0.72 12.59 -19.78
CA PHE A 230 0.40 12.44 -20.70
C PHE A 230 1.28 13.69 -20.62
N LEU A 231 2.56 13.52 -20.90
CA LEU A 231 3.54 14.59 -20.93
C LEU A 231 4.10 14.68 -22.35
N HIS A 232 4.08 15.89 -22.93
CA HIS A 232 4.78 16.16 -24.18
C HIS A 232 6.00 17.02 -23.90
N VAL A 233 7.13 16.62 -24.48
CA VAL A 233 8.34 17.44 -24.52
C VAL A 233 8.34 18.14 -25.87
N LEU A 234 8.18 19.46 -25.85
CA LEU A 234 8.17 20.31 -27.04
C LEU A 234 9.55 20.95 -27.20
N ARG A 235 9.93 21.23 -28.44
CA ARG A 235 11.11 22.07 -28.70
C ARG A 235 10.70 23.54 -28.63
N PRO A 236 11.66 24.48 -28.58
CA PRO A 236 11.33 25.92 -28.60
C PRO A 236 10.48 26.36 -29.80
N ASP A 237 10.50 25.61 -30.91
CA ASP A 237 9.70 25.84 -32.13
C ASP A 237 8.31 25.18 -32.11
N GLY A 238 7.94 24.45 -31.05
CA GLY A 238 6.69 23.69 -30.92
C GLY A 238 6.90 22.21 -31.20
#